data_AF-A0A0A8WZ91-F1
#
_entry.id   AF-A0A0A8WZ91-F1
#
_cell.length_a   1.000
_cell.length_b   1.000
_cell.length_c   1.000
_cell.angle_alpha   90.00
_cell.angle_beta   90.00
_cell.angle_gamma   90.00
#
_symmetry.space_group_name_H-M   'P 1'
#
loop_
_entity.id
_entity.type
_entity.pdbx_description
1 polymer ?
#
loop_
_entity_poly.entity_id
_entity_poly.type
_entity_poly.pdbx_seq_one_letter_code
_entity_poly.pdbx_strand_id
1 'polypeptide(L)' 'MNKRWTIEKIREFVEKNSESKLLTTEYHGFSQKLLFKCACGNNFEKPFKKFKDNHQRKCEVCQPPKSSR' A
#
# COMPACT_ATOMS: atom_id res chain seq x y z
N MET A 1 -19.51 -2.99 13.12
CA MET A 1 -19.44 -1.88 12.14
C MET A 1 -18.37 -2.18 11.10
N ASN A 2 -18.74 -2.44 9.84
CA ASN A 2 -17.77 -2.64 8.77
C ASN A 2 -17.13 -1.30 8.41
N LYS A 3 -15.88 -1.08 8.82
CA LYS A 3 -15.12 0.10 8.39
C LYS A 3 -14.92 0.02 6.88
N ARG A 4 -15.73 0.77 6.13
CA ARG A 4 -15.53 0.97 4.69
C ARG A 4 -14.28 1.83 4.49
N TRP A 5 -13.36 1.30 3.70
CA TRP A 5 -12.17 2.02 3.25
C TRP A 5 -12.52 2.81 1.99
N THR A 6 -12.23 4.10 2.01
CA THR A 6 -12.28 4.99 0.86
C THR A 6 -10.86 5.34 0.45
N ILE A 7 -10.66 5.81 -0.78
CA ILE A 7 -9.33 6.19 -1.29
C ILE A 7 -8.67 7.24 -0.40
N GLU A 8 -9.44 8.20 0.11
CA GLU A 8 -8.97 9.26 1.02
C GLU A 8 -8.43 8.68 2.32
N LYS A 9 -9.19 7.78 2.97
CA LYS A 9 -8.74 7.10 4.19
C LYS A 9 -7.50 6.24 3.97
N ILE A 10 -7.41 5.61 2.80
CA ILE A 10 -6.23 4.83 2.42
C ILE A 10 -5.02 5.77 2.29
N ARG A 11 -5.20 6.92 1.63
CA ARG A 11 -4.15 7.93 1.46
C ARG A 11 -3.65 8.46 2.79
N GLU A 12 -4.55 8.89 3.66
CA GLU A 12 -4.20 9.34 5.02
C GLU A 12 -3.48 8.24 5.81
N PHE A 13 -3.95 6.98 5.70
CA PHE A 13 -3.31 5.86 6.36
C PHE A 13 -1.88 5.63 5.85
N VAL A 14 -1.69 5.70 4.54
CA VAL A 14 -0.39 5.51 3.89
C VAL A 14 0.59 6.60 4.32
N GLU A 15 0.18 7.88 4.28
CA GLU A 15 1.00 9.02 4.67
C GLU A 15 1.33 9.02 6.19
N LYS A 16 0.40 8.55 7.04
CA LYS A 16 0.61 8.49 8.50
C LYS A 16 1.45 7.29 8.96
N ASN A 17 1.42 6.17 8.23
CA ASN A 17 2.03 4.90 8.66
C ASN A 17 3.27 4.51 7.85
N SER A 18 3.64 5.29 6.83
CA SER A 18 4.78 5.03 5.97
C SER A 18 5.31 6.29 5.29
N GLU A 19 6.52 6.19 4.76
CA GLU A 19 7.11 7.22 3.90
C GLU A 19 6.72 7.06 2.42
N SER A 20 5.84 6.10 2.12
CA SER A 20 5.32 5.86 0.78
C SER A 20 4.13 6.78 0.49
N LYS A 21 3.87 7.08 -0.78
CA LYS A 21 2.72 7.89 -1.23
C LYS A 21 1.78 7.04 -2.07
N LEU A 22 0.48 7.22 -1.89
CA LEU A 22 -0.53 6.59 -2.76
C LEU A 22 -0.62 7.38 -4.07
N LEU A 23 -0.47 6.69 -5.21
CA LEU A 23 -0.63 7.28 -6.55
C LEU A 23 -1.99 6.96 -7.17
N THR A 24 -2.70 5.97 -6.63
CA THR A 24 -4.02 5.59 -7.14
C THR A 24 -5.09 6.60 -6.75
N THR A 25 -5.97 6.93 -7.69
CA THR A 25 -7.09 7.86 -7.51
C THR A 25 -8.42 7.17 -7.23
N GLU A 26 -8.56 5.90 -7.62
CA GLU A 26 -9.80 5.13 -7.49
C GLU A 26 -9.61 3.82 -6.72
N TYR A 27 -10.54 3.51 -5.81
CA TYR A 27 -10.55 2.27 -5.03
C TYR A 27 -11.89 1.56 -5.17
N HIS A 28 -11.88 0.44 -5.88
CA HIS A 28 -13.02 -0.41 -6.20
C HIS A 28 -13.15 -1.61 -5.24
N GLY A 29 -12.10 -1.98 -4.50
CA GLY A 29 -12.19 -3.03 -3.48
C GLY A 29 -10.87 -3.62 -3.00
N PHE A 30 -10.95 -4.53 -2.03
CA PHE A 30 -9.79 -5.09 -1.33
C PHE A 30 -8.84 -5.92 -2.20
N SER A 31 -9.36 -6.47 -3.30
CA SER A 31 -8.58 -7.25 -4.27
C SER A 31 -7.86 -6.36 -5.29
N GLN A 32 -8.23 -5.09 -5.41
CA GLN A 32 -7.56 -4.16 -6.31
C GLN A 32 -6.14 -3.89 -5.82
N LYS A 33 -5.18 -3.96 -6.74
CA LYS A 33 -3.82 -3.49 -6.50
C LYS A 33 -3.81 -1.96 -6.59
N LEU A 34 -3.23 -1.33 -5.58
CA LEU A 34 -3.02 0.10 -5.55
C LEU A 34 -1.56 0.39 -5.89
N LEU A 35 -1.36 1.38 -6.74
CA LEU A 35 -0.07 1.94 -7.06
C LEU A 35 0.40 2.87 -5.94
N PHE A 36 1.59 2.60 -5.43
CA PHE A 36 2.28 3.38 -4.41
C PHE A 36 3.65 3.81 -4.93
N LYS A 37 4.12 4.97 -4.46
CA LYS A 37 5.47 5.46 -4.66
C LYS A 37 6.24 5.33 -3.35
N CYS A 38 7.32 4.55 -3.35
CA CYS A 38 8.19 4.37 -2.19
C CYS A 38 9.07 5.62 -2.00
N ALA A 39 9.57 5.83 -0.78
CA ALA A 39 10.50 6.91 -0.46
C ALA A 39 11.80 6.87 -1.30
N CYS A 40 12.21 5.68 -1.77
CA CYS A 40 13.37 5.53 -2.67
C CYS A 40 13.12 5.99 -4.11
N GLY A 41 11.89 6.42 -4.45
CA GLY A 41 11.51 6.85 -5.80
C GLY A 41 10.88 5.76 -6.66
N ASN A 42 11.00 4.48 -6.28
CA ASN A 42 10.40 3.37 -7.03
C ASN A 42 8.89 3.27 -6.80
N ASN A 43 8.18 2.98 -7.88
CA ASN A 43 6.75 2.68 -7.84
C ASN A 43 6.53 1.19 -7.64
N PHE A 44 5.49 0.82 -6.90
CA PHE A 44 5.12 -0.57 -6.66
C PHE A 44 3.61 -0.71 -6.49
N GLU A 45 3.08 -1.86 -6.87
CA GLU A 45 1.65 -2.15 -6.83
C GLU A 45 1.34 -3.23 -5.81
N LYS A 46 0.47 -2.94 -4.83
CA LYS A 46 0.04 -3.93 -3.84
C LYS A 46 -1.43 -3.75 -3.42
N PRO A 47 -2.12 -4.83 -3.03
CA PRO A 47 -3.42 -4.71 -2.39
C PRO A 47 -3.30 -3.96 -1.06
N PHE A 48 -4.24 -3.06 -0.78
CA PHE A 48 -4.24 -2.30 0.48
C PHE A 48 -4.19 -3.21 1.72
N LYS A 49 -4.85 -4.37 1.66
CA LYS A 49 -4.81 -5.38 2.73
C LYS A 49 -3.38 -5.81 3.08
N LYS A 50 -2.53 -6.07 2.09
CA LYS A 50 -1.13 -6.45 2.31
C LYS A 50 -0.30 -5.30 2.88
N PHE A 51 -0.57 -4.08 2.43
CA PHE A 51 0.07 -2.88 2.94
C PHE A 51 -0.23 -2.66 4.43
N LYS A 52 -1.51 -2.80 4.81
CA LYS A 52 -2.01 -2.60 6.18
C LYS A 52 -1.69 -3.77 7.11
N ASP A 53 -2.11 -4.99 6.76
CA ASP A 53 -2.09 -6.14 7.67
C ASP A 53 -0.70 -6.82 7.70
N ASN A 54 -0.07 -7.00 6.53
CA ASN A 54 1.24 -7.63 6.42
C ASN A 54 2.41 -6.64 6.55
N HIS A 55 2.14 -5.36 6.84
CA HIS A 55 3.15 -4.31 6.97
C HIS A 55 4.09 -4.18 5.74
N GLN A 56 3.61 -4.58 4.55
CA GLN A 56 4.38 -4.50 3.31
C GLN A 56 4.28 -3.09 2.72
N ARG A 57 4.89 -2.11 3.43
CA ARG A 57 4.75 -0.68 3.13
C ARG A 57 5.81 -0.13 2.18
N LYS A 58 6.78 -0.97 1.82
CA LYS A 58 7.94 -0.63 0.98
C LYS A 58 7.92 -1.42 -0.33
N CYS A 59 8.62 -0.90 -1.33
CA CYS A 59 8.84 -1.58 -2.60
C CYS A 59 9.73 -2.82 -2.42
N GLU A 60 9.75 -3.68 -3.42
CA GLU A 60 10.54 -4.93 -3.40
C GLU A 60 12.05 -4.68 -3.33
N VAL A 61 12.51 -3.52 -3.80
CA VAL A 61 13.91 -3.11 -3.71
C VAL A 61 14.30 -2.80 -2.27
N CYS A 62 13.47 -2.03 -1.54
CA CYS A 62 13.75 -1.69 -0.15
C CYS A 62 13.42 -2.82 0.82
N GLN A 63 12.45 -3.68 0.46
CA GLN A 63 12.02 -4.80 1.29
C GLN A 63 11.65 -5.97 0.37
N PRO A 64 12.64 -6.79 -0.01
CA PRO A 64 12.39 -7.95 -0.86
C PRO A 64 11.42 -8.91 -0.18
N PRO A 65 10.54 -9.57 -0.95
CA PRO A 65 9.68 -10.61 -0.40
C PRO A 65 10.56 -11.69 0.23
N LYS A 66 10.25 -12.08 1.47
CA LYS A 66 10.94 -13.21 2.10
C LYS A 66 10.75 -14.42 1.19
N SER A 67 11.85 -15.03 0.76
CA SER A 67 11.80 -16.31 0.06
C SER A 67 11.13 -17.32 0.99
N SER A 68 10.19 -18.09 0.43
CA SER A 68 9.65 -19.26 1.13
C SER A 68 10.81 -20.23 1.32
N ARG A 69 11.20 -20.46 2.58
CA ARG A 69 12.06 -21.59 2.94
C ARG A 69 11.18 -22.77 3.32
#